data_AF-A0A1N7SWK3-F1
#
_entry.id   AF-A0A1N7SWK3-F1
#
_cell.length_a   1.000
_cell.length_b   1.000
_cell.length_c   1.000
_cell.angle_alpha   90.00
_cell.angle_beta   90.00
_cell.angle_gamma   90.00
#
_symmetry.space_group_name_H-M   'P 1'
#
loop_
_entity.id
_entity.type
_entity.pdbx_description
1 polymer ?
#
loop_
_entity_poly.entity_id
_entity_poly.type
_entity_poly.pdbx_seq_one_letter_code
_entity_poly.pdbx_strand_id
1 'polypeptide(L)' 'MAPADSARVHVRRHLNGYSDMMGADAFGITVTLFALCHLAERTLDDAIADRYHQLRVFATQHVEAANILRAID' A
#
# COMPACT_ATOMS: atom_id res chain seq x y z
N MET A 1 1.67 -6.37 5.97
CA MET A 1 2.85 -6.56 6.85
C MET A 1 3.45 -5.20 7.13
N ALA A 2 3.70 -4.83 8.39
CA ALA A 2 4.26 -3.53 8.76
C ALA A 2 5.61 -3.70 9.50
N PRO A 3 6.62 -2.84 9.28
CA PRO A 3 7.88 -2.88 10.04
C PRO A 3 7.65 -2.46 11.50
N ALA A 4 8.16 -3.24 12.45
CA ALA A 4 7.80 -3.10 13.87
C ALA A 4 8.50 -1.94 14.63
N ASP A 5 9.56 -1.33 14.08
CA ASP A 5 10.51 -0.53 14.86
C ASP A 5 10.84 0.87 14.29
N SER A 6 10.07 1.33 13.29
CA SER A 6 10.30 2.63 12.65
C SER A 6 9.12 3.58 12.89
N ALA A 7 9.35 4.67 13.64
CA ALA A 7 8.30 5.67 13.91
C ALA A 7 7.68 6.21 12.62
N ARG A 8 8.51 6.54 11.62
CA ARG A 8 8.11 6.92 10.26
C ARG A 8 9.21 6.53 9.27
N VAL A 9 8.83 6.11 8.08
CA VAL A 9 9.73 5.75 6.98
C VAL A 9 9.55 6.73 5.83
N HIS A 10 10.65 7.10 5.18
CA HIS A 10 10.60 7.90 3.95
C HIS A 10 10.35 6.98 2.77
N VAL A 11 9.23 7.18 2.08
CA VAL A 11 8.79 6.33 0.99
C VAL A 11 8.88 7.11 -0.32
N ARG A 12 9.56 6.52 -1.31
CA ARG A 12 9.63 7.07 -2.67
C ARG A 12 9.16 6.05 -3.69
N ARG A 13 8.17 6.41 -4.50
CA ARG A 13 7.76 5.63 -5.67
C ARG A 13 8.15 6.40 -6.93
N HIS A 14 9.09 5.82 -7.65
CA HIS A 14 9.67 6.44 -8.85
C HIS A 14 8.67 6.52 -10.01
N LEU A 15 7.67 5.64 -10.04
CA LEU A 15 6.68 5.53 -11.11
C LEU A 15 5.68 6.70 -11.13
N ASN A 16 5.29 7.22 -9.97
CA ASN A 16 4.32 8.30 -9.84
C ASN A 16 4.88 9.57 -9.18
N GLY A 17 6.21 9.61 -8.94
CA GLY A 17 6.89 10.74 -8.31
C GLY A 17 6.53 10.95 -6.83
N TYR A 18 5.84 10.00 -6.19
CA TYR A 18 5.50 10.10 -4.78
C TYR A 18 6.77 10.06 -3.91
N SER A 19 6.88 11.02 -2.99
CA SER A 19 7.97 11.11 -2.02
C SER A 19 7.42 11.77 -0.74
N ASP A 20 7.10 10.96 0.27
CA ASP A 20 6.58 11.47 1.55
C ASP A 20 6.94 10.52 2.71
N MET A 21 6.73 10.99 3.94
CA MET A 21 6.94 10.23 5.17
C MET A 21 5.66 9.50 5.56
N MET A 22 5.73 8.17 5.70
CA MET A 22 4.63 7.33 6.13
C MET A 22 4.91 6.71 7.49
N GLY A 23 3.89 6.52 8.32
CA GLY A 23 4.00 5.62 9.47
C GLY A 23 4.31 4.19 9.04
N ALA A 24 4.87 3.37 9.94
CA ALA A 24 5.14 1.97 9.66
C ALA A 24 3.90 1.19 9.22
N ASP A 25 2.75 1.45 9.85
CA ASP A 25 1.48 0.80 9.51
C ASP A 25 1.01 1.20 8.10
N ALA A 26 0.97 2.51 7.82
CA ALA A 26 0.62 3.03 6.50
C ALA A 26 1.54 2.49 5.39
N PHE A 27 2.85 2.45 5.64
CA PHE A 27 3.81 1.86 4.73
C PHE A 27 3.55 0.36 4.51
N GLY A 28 3.23 -0.37 5.58
CA GLY A 28 2.91 -1.78 5.50
C GLY A 28 1.68 -2.07 4.64
N ILE A 29 0.64 -1.24 4.77
CA ILE A 29 -0.55 -1.29 3.93
C ILE A 29 -0.18 -1.03 2.46
N THR A 30 0.55 0.05 2.19
CA THR A 30 0.99 0.41 0.83
C THR A 30 1.79 -0.70 0.15
N VAL A 31 2.80 -1.26 0.82
CA VAL A 31 3.63 -2.35 0.28
C VAL A 31 2.79 -3.60 0.02
N THR A 32 1.85 -3.92 0.91
CA THR A 32 0.97 -5.07 0.74
C THR A 32 0.04 -4.88 -0.47
N LEU A 33 -0.48 -3.66 -0.70
CA LEU A 33 -1.27 -3.32 -1.88
C LEU A 33 -0.47 -3.51 -3.17
N PHE A 34 0.79 -3.05 -3.22
CA PHE A 34 1.66 -3.29 -4.37
C PHE A 34 1.93 -4.77 -4.63
N ALA A 35 2.19 -5.54 -3.56
CA ALA A 35 2.42 -6.98 -3.68
C ALA A 35 1.18 -7.71 -4.22
N LEU A 36 -0.02 -7.35 -3.75
CA LEU A 36 -1.27 -7.92 -4.25
C LEU A 36 -1.55 -7.54 -5.70
N CYS A 37 -1.31 -6.28 -6.09
CA CYS A 37 -1.46 -5.83 -7.46
C CYS A 37 -0.56 -6.62 -8.42
N HIS A 38 0.74 -6.70 -8.10
CA HIS A 38 1.73 -7.47 -8.87
C HIS A 38 1.42 -8.97 -8.90
N LEU A 39 0.90 -9.53 -7.81
CA LEU A 39 0.53 -10.93 -7.76
C LEU A 39 -0.72 -11.20 -8.61
N ALA A 40 -1.74 -10.35 -8.55
CA ALA A 40 -2.95 -10.48 -9.37
C ALA A 40 -2.62 -10.42 -10.87
N GLU A 41 -1.74 -9.51 -11.28
CA GLU A 41 -1.27 -9.42 -12.67
C GLU A 41 -0.53 -10.69 -13.13
N ARG A 42 0.22 -11.34 -12.22
CA ARG A 42 1.00 -12.53 -12.53
C ARG A 42 0.18 -13.82 -12.53
N THR A 43 -0.77 -13.96 -11.61
CA THR A 43 -1.56 -15.18 -11.46
C THR A 43 -2.87 -15.13 -12.22
N LEU A 44 -3.35 -13.94 -12.61
CA LEU A 44 -4.67 -13.71 -13.20
C LEU A 44 -5.78 -14.34 -12.34
N ASP A 45 -5.58 -14.32 -11.01
CA ASP A 45 -6.50 -14.91 -10.03
C ASP A 45 -7.37 -13.81 -9.44
N ASP A 46 -8.67 -13.87 -9.73
CA ASP A 46 -9.67 -12.93 -9.23
C ASP A 46 -9.72 -12.88 -7.71
N ALA A 47 -9.40 -13.97 -7.01
CA ALA A 47 -9.36 -13.97 -5.54
C ALA A 47 -8.22 -13.11 -4.99
N ILE A 48 -7.16 -12.85 -5.76
CA ILE A 48 -6.08 -11.92 -5.38
C ILE A 48 -6.50 -10.48 -5.68
N ALA A 49 -7.17 -10.24 -6.80
CA ALA A 49 -7.76 -8.95 -7.12
C ALA A 49 -8.80 -8.52 -6.06
N ASP A 50 -9.65 -9.43 -5.61
CA ASP A 50 -10.62 -9.19 -4.54
C ASP A 50 -9.93 -8.80 -3.23
N ARG A 51 -8.84 -9.49 -2.86
CA ARG A 51 -8.05 -9.14 -1.67
C ARG A 51 -7.40 -7.76 -1.80
N TYR A 52 -6.95 -7.39 -2.99
CA TYR A 52 -6.46 -6.03 -3.26
C TYR A 52 -7.57 -4.99 -3.01
N HIS A 53 -8.76 -5.22 -3.55
CA HIS A 53 -9.90 -4.31 -3.36
C HIS A 53 -10.33 -4.22 -1.89
N GLN A 54 -10.38 -5.34 -1.17
CA GLN A 54 -10.70 -5.36 0.26
C GLN A 54 -9.67 -4.56 1.08
N LEU A 55 -8.38 -4.77 0.83
CA LEU A 55 -7.32 -4.05 1.52
C LEU A 55 -7.34 -2.55 1.16
N ARG A 56 -7.66 -2.21 -0.10
CA ARG A 56 -7.79 -0.81 -0.53
C ARG A 56 -8.94 -0.11 0.18
N VAL A 57 -10.08 -0.78 0.38
CA VAL A 57 -11.20 -0.26 1.18
C VAL A 57 -10.80 -0.06 2.63
N PHE A 58 -10.14 -1.06 3.24
CA PHE A 58 -9.62 -0.94 4.60
C PHE A 58 -8.66 0.26 4.75
N ALA A 59 -7.77 0.48 3.77
CA ALA A 59 -6.84 1.60 3.76
C ALA A 59 -7.52 2.97 3.78
N THR A 60 -8.75 3.08 3.27
CA THR A 60 -9.51 4.36 3.30
C THR A 60 -9.94 4.78 4.70
N GLN A 61 -9.96 3.84 5.64
CA GLN A 61 -10.31 4.08 7.05
C GLN A 61 -9.08 4.42 7.92
N HIS A 62 -7.87 4.31 7.36
CA HIS A 62 -6.63 4.62 8.07
C HIS A 62 -6.42 6.13 8.21
N VAL A 63 -5.80 6.59 9.31
CA VAL A 63 -5.54 8.03 9.55
C VAL A 63 -4.66 8.66 8.46
N GLU A 64 -3.79 7.85 7.85
CA GLU A 64 -2.96 8.23 6.69
C GLU A 64 -3.54 7.78 5.33
N ALA A 65 -4.85 7.56 5.22
CA ALA A 65 -5.50 7.07 3.98
C ALA A 65 -5.09 7.88 2.74
N ALA A 66 -5.10 9.21 2.84
CA ALA A 66 -4.69 10.08 1.72
C ALA A 66 -3.24 9.83 1.29
N ASN A 67 -2.36 9.53 2.25
CA ASN A 67 -0.95 9.26 1.98
C ASN A 67 -0.77 7.90 1.28
N ILE A 68 -1.49 6.88 1.76
CA ILE A 68 -1.50 5.53 1.18
C ILE A 68 -2.04 5.57 -0.24
N LEU A 69 -3.17 6.25 -0.47
CA LEU A 69 -3.80 6.33 -1.78
C LEU A 69 -2.93 7.09 -2.79
N ARG A 70 -2.27 8.19 -2.38
CA ARG A 70 -1.29 8.89 -3.22
C ARG A 70 -0.06 8.04 -3.54
N ALA A 71 0.33 7.15 -2.65
CA ALA A 71 1.46 6.26 -2.89
C ALA A 71 1.13 5.21 -3.97
N ILE A 72 -0.11 4.73 -4.04
CA ILE A 72 -0.54 3.66 -4.98
C ILE A 72 -1.11 4.15 -6.31
N ASP A 73 -1.49 5.43 -6.41
CA ASP A 73 -1.96 6.08 -7.65
C ASP A 73 -0.91 6.01 -8.76
#